data_AF-A0A7S4QVP6-F1
#
_entry.id   AF-A0A7S4QVP6-F1
#
_cell.length_a   1.000
_cell.length_b   1.000
_cell.length_c   1.000
_cell.angle_alpha   90.00
_cell.angle_beta   90.00
_cell.angle_gamma   90.00
#
_symmetry.space_group_name_H-M   'P 1'
#
loop_
_entity.id
_entity.type
_entity.pdbx_description
1 polymer ?
#
loop_
_entity_poly.entity_id
_entity_poly.type
_entity_poly.pdbx_seq_one_letter_code
_entity_poly.pdbx_strand_id
1 'polypeptide(L)'
;PEMEHVMELLKLFRCIERYIIIEDVSAVIREVHSEIHIFIGKQKSSIRSELERSAFSDHGFGTANISSIQAALLHLERLECDYPDKVDYSGIKNCIKEEILKLQETVQLSPGESFDGIHRQLGKIKAWSTGFPEFSLLCRSSFEHLGKMIDTLIDNIKSVDIAQLILLSVENLEKFLCNMNVLNSVATNAELLHQYSLETESAVHIYNVAVRCIKSLICSWNETTFSEVRAAIINDDHLQNFIRVTRLVENLLLLFERYSFASDLRTDVVKAQQNLVDSAADCFKALISELEKEFSHASNFQSD
;
A
#
# COMPACT_ATOMS: atom_id res chain seq x y z
N PRO A 1 18.91 -27.34 28.98
CA PRO A 1 19.73 -28.09 29.97
C PRO A 1 19.20 -27.95 31.40
N GLU A 2 19.06 -26.73 31.94
CA GLU A 2 18.66 -26.51 33.34
C GLU A 2 17.22 -26.97 33.61
N MET A 3 16.24 -26.57 32.79
CA MET A 3 14.84 -26.97 32.98
C MET A 3 14.62 -28.48 32.85
N GLU A 4 15.45 -29.16 32.05
CA GLU A 4 15.39 -30.61 31.85
C GLU A 4 15.82 -31.35 33.12
N HIS A 5 16.88 -30.88 33.78
CA HIS A 5 17.30 -31.38 35.09
C HIS A 5 16.24 -31.11 36.17
N VAL A 6 15.59 -29.95 36.15
CA VAL A 6 14.49 -29.62 37.08
C VAL A 6 13.31 -30.58 36.90
N MET A 7 12.97 -30.93 35.65
CA MET A 7 11.89 -31.87 35.34
C MET A 7 12.22 -33.31 35.76
N GLU A 8 13.45 -33.77 35.54
CA GLU A 8 13.91 -35.08 35.99
C GLU A 8 13.92 -35.19 37.52
N LEU A 9 14.41 -34.15 38.21
CA LEU A 9 14.38 -34.07 39.67
C LEU A 9 12.96 -34.13 40.20
N LEU A 10 12.02 -33.42 39.57
CA LEU A 10 10.62 -33.49 39.99
C LEU A 10 10.01 -34.87 39.79
N LYS A 11 10.30 -35.55 38.67
CA LYS A 11 9.84 -36.94 38.44
C LYS A 11 10.35 -37.86 39.55
N LEU A 12 11.61 -37.69 39.96
CA LEU A 12 12.20 -38.42 41.07
C LEU A 12 11.50 -38.10 42.40
N PHE A 13 11.29 -36.83 42.74
CA PHE A 13 10.63 -36.44 43.99
C PHE A 13 9.17 -36.91 44.07
N ARG A 14 8.40 -36.84 42.97
CA ARG A 14 7.05 -37.40 42.91
C ARG A 14 7.04 -38.92 43.10
N CYS A 15 8.08 -39.62 42.64
CA CYS A 15 8.23 -41.05 42.89
C CYS A 15 8.44 -41.30 44.39
N ILE A 16 9.32 -40.53 45.04
CA ILE A 16 9.60 -40.64 46.48
C ILE A 16 8.35 -40.34 47.33
N GLU A 17 7.59 -39.30 46.99
CA GLU A 17 6.37 -38.89 47.72
C GLU A 17 5.30 -40.00 47.73
N ARG A 18 5.26 -40.87 46.71
CA ARG A 18 4.34 -42.02 46.69
C ARG A 18 4.65 -43.08 47.74
N TYR A 19 5.89 -43.13 48.24
CA TYR A 19 6.34 -44.16 49.18
C TYR A 19 6.68 -43.59 50.57
N ILE A 20 6.96 -42.29 50.65
CA ILE A 20 7.42 -41.62 51.88
C ILE A 20 6.78 -40.23 51.95
N ILE A 21 5.81 -40.06 52.86
CA ILE A 21 5.21 -38.76 53.18
C ILE A 21 6.05 -38.11 54.27
N ILE A 22 7.06 -37.35 53.88
CA ILE A 22 7.81 -36.46 54.77
C ILE A 22 7.44 -35.02 54.37
N GLU A 23 7.07 -34.21 55.36
CA GLU A 23 6.66 -32.81 55.16
C GLU A 23 7.68 -31.99 54.36
N ASP A 24 8.98 -32.26 54.57
CA ASP A 24 10.08 -31.65 53.83
C ASP A 24 10.06 -32.00 52.33
N VAL A 25 9.72 -33.24 51.96
CA VAL A 25 9.62 -33.66 50.55
C VAL A 25 8.45 -32.96 49.86
N SER A 26 7.30 -32.86 50.52
CA SER A 26 6.15 -32.13 50.00
C SER A 26 6.39 -30.60 49.95
N ALA A 27 7.24 -30.05 50.82
CA ALA A 27 7.69 -28.65 50.72
C ALA A 27 8.54 -28.42 49.47
N VAL A 28 9.52 -29.30 49.21
CA VAL A 28 10.38 -29.23 48.01
C VAL A 28 9.57 -29.38 46.73
N ILE A 29 8.61 -30.32 46.68
CA ILE A 29 7.74 -30.50 45.50
C ILE A 29 6.91 -29.25 45.20
N ARG A 30 6.37 -28.59 46.24
CA ARG A 30 5.63 -27.33 46.10
C ARG A 30 6.51 -26.20 45.56
N GLU A 31 7.74 -26.09 46.05
CA GLU A 31 8.71 -25.10 45.57
C GLU A 31 9.05 -25.32 44.09
N VAL A 32 9.35 -26.56 43.70
CA VAL A 32 9.64 -26.89 42.29
C VAL A 32 8.41 -26.62 41.40
N HIS A 33 7.19 -26.94 41.85
CA HIS A 33 5.97 -26.59 41.12
C HIS A 33 5.80 -25.07 40.95
N SER A 34 6.13 -24.28 41.96
CA SER A 34 6.10 -22.82 41.89
C SER A 34 7.08 -22.30 40.84
N GLU A 35 8.31 -22.81 40.82
CA GLU A 35 9.33 -22.43 39.82
C GLU A 35 8.92 -22.81 38.39
N ILE A 36 8.32 -23.99 38.21
CA ILE A 36 7.78 -24.41 36.91
C ILE A 36 6.66 -23.47 36.45
N HIS A 37 5.77 -23.07 37.36
CA HIS A 37 4.72 -22.11 37.05
C HIS A 37 5.28 -20.74 36.65
N ILE A 38 6.29 -20.24 37.38
CA ILE A 38 6.98 -18.99 37.04
C ILE A 38 7.65 -19.10 35.66
N PHE A 39 8.31 -20.22 35.38
CA PHE A 39 8.96 -20.46 34.09
C PHE A 39 7.95 -20.48 32.93
N ILE A 40 6.83 -21.22 33.06
CA ILE A 40 5.74 -21.22 32.08
C ILE A 40 5.23 -19.79 31.85
N GLY A 41 5.02 -19.04 32.93
CA GLY A 41 4.61 -17.63 32.85
C GLY A 41 5.60 -16.76 32.07
N LYS A 42 6.90 -16.94 32.28
CA LYS A 42 7.96 -16.24 31.53
C LYS A 42 7.92 -16.58 30.04
N GLN A 43 7.79 -17.86 29.67
CA GLN A 43 7.71 -18.26 28.26
C GLN A 43 6.47 -17.67 27.57
N LYS A 44 5.29 -17.74 28.22
CA LYS A 44 4.05 -17.12 27.69
C LYS A 44 4.19 -15.61 27.49
N SER A 45 4.76 -14.90 28.47
CA SER A 45 4.99 -13.45 28.37
C SER A 45 6.00 -13.11 27.27
N SER A 46 7.04 -13.93 27.09
CA SER A 46 8.01 -13.74 26.01
C SER A 46 7.33 -13.84 24.64
N ILE A 47 6.56 -14.91 24.40
CA ILE A 47 5.81 -15.10 23.15
C ILE A 47 4.88 -13.91 22.90
N ARG A 48 4.12 -13.50 23.93
CA ARG A 48 3.21 -12.36 23.83
C ARG A 48 3.92 -11.07 23.44
N SER A 49 5.06 -10.77 24.05
CA SER A 49 5.83 -9.56 23.72
C SER A 49 6.33 -9.57 22.26
N GLU A 50 6.72 -10.74 21.74
CA GLU A 50 7.14 -10.85 20.33
C GLU A 50 5.95 -10.75 19.36
N LEU A 51 4.78 -11.29 19.74
CA LEU A 51 3.54 -11.10 18.98
C LEU A 51 3.14 -9.63 18.94
N GLU A 52 3.23 -8.91 20.05
CA GLU A 52 2.95 -7.47 20.10
C GLU A 52 3.94 -6.69 19.22
N ARG A 53 5.22 -7.08 19.17
CA ARG A 53 6.19 -6.49 18.23
C ARG A 53 5.85 -6.79 16.77
N SER A 54 5.37 -8.01 16.46
CA SER A 54 4.87 -8.35 15.13
C SER A 54 3.70 -7.45 14.73
N ALA A 55 2.75 -7.22 15.64
CA ALA A 55 1.55 -6.44 15.37
C ALA A 55 1.87 -4.93 15.20
N PHE A 56 2.62 -4.33 16.12
CA PHE A 56 2.69 -2.87 16.24
C PHE A 56 4.02 -2.23 15.84
N SER A 57 5.10 -3.00 15.69
CA SER A 57 6.39 -2.39 15.40
C SER A 57 6.56 -2.09 13.91
N ASP A 58 6.91 -0.84 13.59
CA ASP A 58 7.32 -0.42 12.24
C ASP A 58 8.70 -0.99 11.87
N HIS A 59 9.53 -1.29 12.88
CA HIS A 59 10.88 -1.86 12.73
C HIS A 59 11.09 -2.97 13.77
N GLY A 60 11.59 -4.14 13.37
CA GLY A 60 12.13 -5.10 14.35
C GLY A 60 11.29 -6.34 14.66
N PHE A 61 10.45 -6.78 13.72
CA PHE A 61 10.02 -8.18 13.70
C PHE A 61 10.72 -8.91 12.54
N GLY A 62 11.49 -9.95 12.89
CA GLY A 62 12.28 -10.71 11.93
C GLY A 62 12.72 -12.06 12.49
N THR A 63 13.80 -12.61 11.92
CA THR A 63 14.28 -13.97 12.22
C THR A 63 14.61 -14.17 13.70
N ALA A 64 15.20 -13.19 14.37
CA ALA A 64 15.54 -13.29 15.80
C ALA A 64 14.29 -13.43 16.68
N ASN A 65 13.22 -12.68 16.40
CA ASN A 65 11.95 -12.75 17.13
C ASN A 65 11.29 -14.12 16.93
N ILE A 66 11.30 -14.59 15.68
CA ILE A 66 10.80 -15.92 15.31
C ILE A 66 11.56 -17.02 16.06
N SER A 67 12.90 -16.96 16.11
CA SER A 67 13.70 -17.92 16.86
C SER A 67 13.41 -17.88 18.36
N SER A 68 13.16 -16.70 18.93
CA SER A 68 12.73 -16.55 20.34
C SER A 68 11.39 -17.25 20.59
N ILE A 69 10.40 -17.03 19.71
CA ILE A 69 9.08 -17.67 19.82
C ILE A 69 9.21 -19.19 19.69
N GLN A 70 9.99 -19.68 18.72
CA GLN A 70 10.23 -21.12 18.54
C GLN A 70 10.87 -21.76 19.78
N ALA A 71 11.87 -21.11 20.37
CA ALA A 71 12.52 -21.61 21.59
C ALA A 71 11.52 -21.68 22.76
N ALA A 72 10.71 -20.65 22.95
CA ALA A 72 9.67 -20.63 23.99
C ALA A 72 8.60 -21.71 23.75
N LEU A 73 8.15 -21.90 22.51
CA LEU A 73 7.19 -22.93 22.15
C LEU A 73 7.73 -24.33 22.39
N LEU A 74 9.00 -24.60 22.05
CA LEU A 74 9.64 -25.90 22.29
C LEU A 74 9.67 -26.23 23.79
N HIS A 75 9.91 -25.24 24.65
CA HIS A 75 9.85 -25.43 26.10
C HIS A 75 8.43 -25.74 26.58
N LEU A 76 7.43 -25.03 26.04
CA LEU A 76 6.03 -25.24 26.44
C LEU A 76 5.47 -26.58 25.94
N GLU A 77 5.79 -27.00 24.72
CA GLU A 77 5.37 -28.30 24.16
C GLU A 77 5.86 -29.46 25.03
N ARG A 78 7.13 -29.42 25.47
CA ARG A 78 7.67 -30.43 26.38
C ARG A 78 6.96 -30.45 27.73
N LEU A 79 6.59 -29.28 28.25
CA LEU A 79 5.92 -29.15 29.54
C LEU A 79 4.44 -29.54 29.49
N GLU A 80 3.77 -29.44 28.33
CA GLU A 80 2.37 -29.84 28.18
C GLU A 80 2.15 -31.33 28.51
N CYS A 81 3.07 -32.21 28.13
CA CYS A 81 2.96 -33.64 28.46
C CYS A 81 3.00 -33.90 29.98
N ASP A 82 3.82 -33.16 30.72
CA ASP A 82 3.99 -33.33 32.15
C ASP A 82 3.00 -32.48 32.99
N TYR A 83 2.41 -31.44 32.37
CA TYR A 83 1.50 -30.44 32.97
C TYR A 83 0.39 -29.96 32.03
N PRO A 84 -0.50 -30.86 31.57
CA PRO A 84 -1.53 -30.50 30.60
C PRO A 84 -2.50 -29.43 31.12
N ASP A 85 -2.76 -29.40 32.44
CA ASP A 85 -3.68 -28.41 33.04
C ASP A 85 -3.07 -27.00 33.20
N LYS A 86 -1.77 -26.83 32.95
CA LYS A 86 -1.04 -25.56 33.16
C LYS A 86 -0.53 -24.96 31.85
N VAL A 87 -0.26 -25.81 30.86
CA VAL A 87 0.22 -25.40 29.55
C VAL A 87 -0.86 -25.68 28.51
N ASP A 88 -1.64 -24.65 28.18
CA ASP A 88 -2.49 -24.67 26.99
C ASP A 88 -1.64 -24.34 25.75
N TYR A 89 -0.84 -25.31 25.30
CA TYR A 89 0.01 -25.13 24.13
C TYR A 89 -0.83 -24.94 22.87
N SER A 90 -1.95 -25.66 22.78
CA SER A 90 -2.91 -25.56 21.68
C SER A 90 -3.48 -24.14 21.53
N GLY A 91 -3.88 -23.51 22.64
CA GLY A 91 -4.38 -22.14 22.66
C GLY A 91 -3.32 -21.13 22.26
N ILE A 92 -2.06 -21.31 22.70
CA ILE A 92 -0.94 -20.44 22.29
C ILE A 92 -0.70 -20.53 20.78
N LYS A 93 -0.69 -21.74 20.22
CA LYS A 93 -0.58 -21.94 18.77
C LYS A 93 -1.72 -21.26 18.01
N ASN A 94 -2.95 -21.35 18.54
CA ASN A 94 -4.09 -20.66 17.95
C ASN A 94 -3.96 -19.14 18.01
N CYS A 95 -3.50 -18.56 19.13
CA CYS A 95 -3.24 -17.12 19.21
C CYS A 95 -2.19 -16.65 18.18
N ILE A 96 -1.11 -17.41 18.00
CA ILE A 96 -0.10 -17.10 16.98
C ILE A 96 -0.74 -17.11 15.58
N LYS A 97 -1.54 -18.14 15.29
CA LYS A 97 -2.23 -18.26 14.00
C LYS A 97 -3.18 -17.08 13.76
N GLU A 98 -3.96 -16.67 14.75
CA GLU A 98 -4.87 -15.53 14.65
C GLU A 98 -4.13 -14.22 14.33
N GLU A 99 -2.99 -13.96 14.98
CA GLU A 99 -2.19 -12.75 14.71
C GLU A 99 -1.61 -12.75 13.29
N ILE A 100 -1.21 -13.91 12.77
CA ILE A 100 -0.71 -14.02 11.39
C ILE A 100 -1.83 -13.83 10.38
N LEU A 101 -3.04 -14.31 10.69
CA LEU A 101 -4.22 -14.07 9.84
C LEU A 101 -4.58 -12.58 9.81
N LYS A 102 -4.58 -11.89 10.96
CA LYS A 102 -4.77 -10.43 11.01
C LYS A 102 -3.70 -9.70 10.19
N LEU A 103 -2.44 -10.11 10.32
CA LEU A 103 -1.35 -9.56 9.52
C LEU A 103 -1.58 -9.78 8.02
N GLN A 104 -2.08 -10.96 7.64
CA GLN A 104 -2.44 -11.25 6.25
C GLN A 104 -3.55 -10.32 5.73
N GLU A 105 -4.57 -10.03 6.53
CA GLU A 105 -5.63 -9.08 6.17
C GLU A 105 -5.03 -7.70 5.86
N THR A 106 -3.99 -7.25 6.58
CA THR A 106 -3.34 -5.96 6.31
C THR A 106 -2.62 -5.86 4.96
N VAL A 107 -2.34 -6.99 4.30
CA VAL A 107 -1.74 -7.02 2.95
C VAL A 107 -2.75 -7.36 1.84
N GLN A 108 -4.00 -7.64 2.21
CA GLN A 108 -5.09 -7.86 1.24
C GLN A 108 -5.62 -6.51 0.76
N LEU A 109 -4.82 -5.82 -0.04
CA LEU A 109 -5.22 -4.56 -0.63
C LEU A 109 -6.43 -4.72 -1.57
N SER A 110 -7.32 -3.74 -1.53
CA SER A 110 -8.42 -3.55 -2.46
C SER A 110 -8.00 -2.68 -3.66
N PRO A 111 -8.71 -2.75 -4.80
CA PRO A 111 -8.43 -1.89 -5.95
C PRO A 111 -8.46 -0.40 -5.57
N GLY A 112 -7.42 0.34 -5.94
CA GLY A 112 -7.27 1.76 -5.63
C GLY A 112 -6.52 2.07 -4.32
N GLU A 113 -6.18 1.06 -3.52
CA GLU A 113 -5.39 1.25 -2.29
C GLU A 113 -3.89 1.37 -2.57
N SER A 114 -3.20 2.16 -1.75
CA SER A 114 -1.76 2.42 -1.87
C SER A 114 -0.92 1.23 -1.40
N PHE A 115 0.24 1.05 -2.01
CA PHE A 115 1.27 0.08 -1.60
C PHE A 115 2.20 0.61 -0.49
N ASP A 116 1.92 1.80 0.05
CA ASP A 116 2.74 2.40 1.09
C ASP A 116 2.78 1.54 2.36
N GLY A 117 4.00 1.26 2.84
CA GLY A 117 4.23 0.46 4.04
C GLY A 117 3.94 -1.04 3.89
N ILE A 118 3.43 -1.52 2.74
CA ILE A 118 3.15 -2.94 2.50
C ILE A 118 4.41 -3.79 2.60
N HIS A 119 5.54 -3.30 2.12
CA HIS A 119 6.84 -3.99 2.23
C HIS A 119 7.19 -4.39 3.67
N ARG A 120 6.74 -3.64 4.69
CA ARG A 120 6.95 -3.99 6.11
C ARG A 120 6.11 -5.18 6.52
N GLN A 121 4.85 -5.20 6.13
CA GLN A 121 3.94 -6.31 6.43
C GLN A 121 4.37 -7.58 5.68
N LEU A 122 4.80 -7.46 4.43
CA LEU A 122 5.37 -8.58 3.68
C LEU A 122 6.64 -9.14 4.34
N GLY A 123 7.49 -8.27 4.89
CA GLY A 123 8.66 -8.69 5.67
C GLY A 123 8.28 -9.52 6.90
N LYS A 124 7.25 -9.10 7.63
CA LYS A 124 6.73 -9.83 8.79
C LYS A 124 6.14 -11.19 8.39
N ILE A 125 5.30 -11.23 7.35
CA ILE A 125 4.70 -12.48 6.85
C ILE A 125 5.79 -13.45 6.36
N LYS A 126 6.83 -12.93 5.69
CA LYS A 126 7.99 -13.72 5.24
C LYS A 126 8.81 -14.26 6.42
N ALA A 127 8.99 -13.46 7.48
CA ALA A 127 9.65 -13.94 8.70
C ALA A 127 8.86 -15.08 9.35
N TRP A 128 7.54 -14.92 9.47
CA TRP A 128 6.64 -15.97 9.97
C TRP A 128 6.73 -17.26 9.15
N SER A 129 6.63 -17.17 7.82
CA SER A 129 6.69 -18.35 6.95
C SER A 129 8.05 -19.05 6.95
N THR A 130 9.14 -18.32 7.21
CA THR A 130 10.48 -18.89 7.34
C THR A 130 10.63 -19.68 8.64
N GLY A 131 10.05 -19.18 9.74
CA GLY A 131 10.08 -19.89 11.04
C GLY A 131 9.07 -21.02 11.16
N PHE A 132 7.92 -20.86 10.53
CA PHE A 132 6.77 -21.74 10.68
C PHE A 132 6.28 -22.10 9.28
N PRO A 133 6.80 -23.19 8.70
CA PRO A 133 6.50 -23.60 7.33
C PRO A 133 5.01 -23.78 7.03
N GLU A 134 4.19 -24.06 8.05
CA GLU A 134 2.73 -24.11 7.95
C GLU A 134 2.10 -22.80 7.44
N PHE A 135 2.79 -21.65 7.60
CA PHE A 135 2.32 -20.35 7.11
C PHE A 135 2.89 -19.98 5.73
N SER A 136 3.67 -20.86 5.10
CA SER A 136 4.22 -20.64 3.75
C SER A 136 3.14 -20.40 2.70
N LEU A 137 1.99 -21.07 2.82
CA LEU A 137 0.85 -20.88 1.91
C LEU A 137 0.24 -19.48 2.05
N LEU A 138 0.12 -18.97 3.28
CA LEU A 138 -0.39 -17.62 3.53
C LEU A 138 0.54 -16.57 2.91
N CYS A 139 1.85 -16.73 3.11
CA CYS A 139 2.87 -15.86 2.52
C CYS A 139 2.81 -15.85 1.00
N ARG A 140 2.69 -17.04 0.38
CA ARG A 140 2.57 -17.15 -1.08
C ARG A 140 1.30 -16.48 -1.60
N SER A 141 0.16 -16.73 -0.94
CA SER A 141 -1.13 -16.14 -1.32
C SER A 141 -1.09 -14.61 -1.29
N SER A 142 -0.47 -14.01 -0.27
CA SER A 142 -0.26 -12.57 -0.20
C SER A 142 0.58 -12.02 -1.35
N PHE A 143 1.66 -12.72 -1.73
CA PHE A 143 2.52 -12.28 -2.84
C PHE A 143 1.80 -12.42 -4.19
N GLU A 144 1.09 -13.53 -4.41
CA GLU A 144 0.30 -13.74 -5.62
C GLU A 144 -0.82 -12.71 -5.77
N HIS A 145 -1.50 -12.35 -4.68
CA HIS A 145 -2.53 -11.31 -4.67
C HIS A 145 -1.96 -9.96 -5.12
N LEU A 146 -0.88 -9.51 -4.48
CA LEU A 146 -0.24 -8.24 -4.80
C LEU A 146 0.36 -8.23 -6.22
N GLY A 147 0.95 -9.35 -6.66
CA GLY A 147 1.43 -9.51 -8.03
C GLY A 147 0.30 -9.31 -9.05
N LYS A 148 -0.82 -10.03 -8.89
CA LYS A 148 -2.00 -9.89 -9.76
C LYS A 148 -2.56 -8.47 -9.75
N MET A 149 -2.55 -7.79 -8.60
CA MET A 149 -2.96 -6.39 -8.53
C MET A 149 -2.05 -5.48 -9.35
N ILE A 150 -0.72 -5.65 -9.25
CA ILE A 150 0.25 -4.90 -10.05
C ILE A 150 0.02 -5.15 -11.54
N ASP A 151 -0.15 -6.41 -11.95
CA ASP A 151 -0.42 -6.79 -13.35
C ASP A 151 -1.70 -6.13 -13.86
N THR A 152 -2.78 -6.19 -13.06
CA THR A 152 -4.06 -5.57 -13.39
C THR A 152 -3.94 -4.05 -13.51
N LEU A 153 -3.16 -3.38 -12.66
CA LEU A 153 -2.91 -1.95 -12.74
C LEU A 153 -2.15 -1.58 -14.02
N ILE A 154 -1.13 -2.37 -14.36
CA ILE A 154 -0.36 -2.21 -15.59
C ILE A 154 -1.27 -2.33 -16.82
N ASP A 155 -2.09 -3.37 -16.88
CA ASP A 155 -2.99 -3.61 -18.01
C ASP A 155 -4.05 -2.51 -18.13
N ASN A 156 -4.62 -2.07 -17.00
CA ASN A 156 -5.56 -0.96 -16.99
C ASN A 156 -4.94 0.32 -17.55
N ILE A 157 -3.71 0.66 -17.17
CA ILE A 157 -3.03 1.87 -17.67
C ILE A 157 -2.66 1.72 -19.15
N LYS A 158 -2.16 0.55 -19.58
CA LYS A 158 -1.84 0.27 -20.98
C LYS A 158 -3.06 0.32 -21.91
N SER A 159 -4.24 -0.03 -21.39
CA SER A 159 -5.49 -0.03 -22.17
C SER A 159 -5.99 1.37 -22.52
N VAL A 160 -5.51 2.41 -21.84
CA VAL A 160 -5.90 3.79 -22.07
C VAL A 160 -4.98 4.42 -23.11
N ASP A 161 -5.54 4.82 -24.24
CA ASP A 161 -4.84 5.69 -25.19
C ASP A 161 -4.69 7.10 -24.59
N ILE A 162 -3.50 7.40 -24.07
CA ILE A 162 -3.20 8.67 -23.41
C ILE A 162 -3.40 9.86 -24.37
N ALA A 163 -3.23 9.67 -25.68
CA ALA A 163 -3.47 10.74 -26.66
C ALA A 163 -4.96 11.14 -26.71
N GLN A 164 -5.86 10.25 -26.27
CA GLN A 164 -7.30 10.45 -26.23
C GLN A 164 -7.83 10.77 -24.83
N LEU A 165 -6.98 11.16 -23.87
CA LEU A 165 -7.41 11.57 -22.52
C LEU A 165 -8.53 12.62 -22.53
N ILE A 166 -8.53 13.53 -23.51
CA ILE A 166 -9.54 14.58 -23.69
C ILE A 166 -10.94 14.06 -24.04
N LEU A 167 -11.03 12.82 -24.50
CA LEU A 167 -12.29 12.16 -24.87
C LEU A 167 -12.82 11.27 -23.75
N LEU A 168 -12.07 11.08 -22.66
CA LEU A 168 -12.52 10.24 -21.56
C LEU A 168 -13.66 10.91 -20.77
N SER A 169 -14.60 10.09 -20.31
CA SER A 169 -15.55 10.50 -19.28
C SER A 169 -14.81 10.81 -17.98
N VAL A 170 -15.43 11.63 -17.11
CA VAL A 170 -14.89 11.95 -15.78
C VAL A 170 -14.63 10.68 -14.97
N GLU A 171 -15.54 9.71 -15.02
CA GLU A 171 -15.42 8.41 -14.34
C GLU A 171 -14.19 7.62 -14.83
N ASN A 172 -13.98 7.55 -16.15
CA ASN A 172 -12.83 6.84 -16.72
C ASN A 172 -11.51 7.56 -16.42
N LEU A 173 -11.52 8.90 -16.40
CA LEU A 173 -10.37 9.70 -16.00
C LEU A 173 -10.03 9.49 -14.52
N GLU A 174 -11.04 9.50 -13.63
CA GLU A 174 -10.86 9.23 -12.21
C GLU A 174 -10.29 7.83 -11.99
N LYS A 175 -10.83 6.80 -12.66
CA LYS A 175 -10.30 5.44 -12.60
C LYS A 175 -8.85 5.35 -13.09
N PHE A 176 -8.52 6.01 -14.20
CA PHE A 176 -7.17 6.07 -14.73
C PHE A 176 -6.20 6.73 -13.75
N LEU A 177 -6.58 7.88 -13.17
CA LEU A 177 -5.74 8.59 -12.20
C LEU A 177 -5.60 7.84 -10.88
N CYS A 178 -6.66 7.17 -10.42
CA CYS A 178 -6.60 6.29 -9.27
C CYS A 178 -5.57 5.17 -9.50
N ASN A 179 -5.64 4.47 -10.65
CA ASN A 179 -4.66 3.43 -11.00
C ASN A 179 -3.24 3.99 -11.11
N MET A 180 -3.06 5.17 -11.71
CA MET A 180 -1.77 5.85 -11.79
C MET A 180 -1.22 6.19 -10.40
N ASN A 181 -2.08 6.61 -9.46
CA ASN A 181 -1.68 6.91 -8.10
C ASN A 181 -1.21 5.66 -7.35
N VAL A 182 -1.92 4.54 -7.52
CA VAL A 182 -1.47 3.25 -6.97
C VAL A 182 -0.15 2.83 -7.61
N LEU A 183 0.00 2.95 -8.93
CA LEU A 183 1.24 2.60 -9.63
C LEU A 183 2.42 3.49 -9.18
N ASN A 184 2.16 4.76 -8.87
CA ASN A 184 3.15 5.65 -8.24
C ASN A 184 3.60 5.13 -6.87
N SER A 185 2.68 4.65 -6.04
CA SER A 185 3.03 4.05 -4.74
C SER A 185 3.88 2.78 -4.93
N VAL A 186 3.58 1.95 -5.94
CA VAL A 186 4.42 0.79 -6.30
C VAL A 186 5.81 1.25 -6.74
N ALA A 187 5.89 2.26 -7.61
CA ALA A 187 7.15 2.80 -8.12
C ALA A 187 8.02 3.40 -7.00
N THR A 188 7.41 4.14 -6.08
CA THR A 188 8.08 4.75 -4.92
C THR A 188 8.63 3.69 -3.95
N ASN A 189 7.97 2.53 -3.86
CA ASN A 189 8.37 1.42 -3.00
C ASN A 189 9.10 0.29 -3.77
N ALA A 190 9.51 0.51 -5.03
CA ALA A 190 9.91 -0.57 -5.94
C ALA A 190 11.10 -1.40 -5.43
N GLU A 191 12.13 -0.76 -4.87
CA GLU A 191 13.32 -1.43 -4.33
C GLU A 191 12.98 -2.35 -3.15
N LEU A 192 12.07 -1.90 -2.28
CA LEU A 192 11.64 -2.65 -1.10
C LEU A 192 10.73 -3.83 -1.50
N LEU A 193 9.89 -3.62 -2.51
CA LEU A 193 8.96 -4.63 -3.02
C LEU A 193 9.66 -5.70 -3.90
N HIS A 194 10.75 -5.33 -4.58
CA HIS A 194 11.53 -6.26 -5.43
C HIS A 194 12.06 -7.47 -4.64
N GLN A 195 12.37 -7.29 -3.35
CA GLN A 195 12.82 -8.35 -2.44
C GLN A 195 11.79 -9.48 -2.23
N TYR A 196 10.55 -9.26 -2.64
CA TYR A 196 9.44 -10.20 -2.55
C TYR A 196 9.03 -10.77 -3.93
N SER A 197 9.87 -10.59 -4.96
CA SER A 197 9.63 -11.10 -6.32
C SER A 197 8.35 -10.54 -6.97
N LEU A 198 7.97 -9.32 -6.61
CA LEU A 198 6.89 -8.58 -7.25
C LEU A 198 7.41 -7.89 -8.52
N GLU A 199 6.60 -7.83 -9.59
CA GLU A 199 6.97 -7.26 -10.89
C GLU A 199 7.00 -5.71 -10.86
N THR A 200 7.91 -5.14 -10.07
CA THR A 200 7.99 -3.70 -9.86
C THR A 200 8.67 -2.95 -11.01
N GLU A 201 9.51 -3.60 -11.80
CA GLU A 201 10.22 -2.98 -12.93
C GLU A 201 9.25 -2.56 -14.05
N SER A 202 8.34 -3.46 -14.45
CA SER A 202 7.29 -3.16 -15.42
C SER A 202 6.36 -2.06 -14.91
N ALA A 203 5.99 -2.10 -13.62
CA ALA A 203 5.17 -1.06 -13.00
C ALA A 203 5.85 0.32 -13.07
N VAL A 204 7.12 0.42 -12.67
CA VAL A 204 7.91 1.66 -12.74
C VAL A 204 8.02 2.16 -14.18
N HIS A 205 8.31 1.27 -15.13
CA HIS A 205 8.42 1.63 -16.54
C HIS A 205 7.11 2.22 -17.07
N ILE A 206 5.99 1.54 -16.83
CA ILE A 206 4.68 1.96 -17.31
C ILE A 206 4.24 3.26 -16.66
N TYR A 207 4.47 3.44 -15.35
CA TYR A 207 4.22 4.70 -14.67
C TYR A 207 4.99 5.86 -15.33
N ASN A 208 6.30 5.69 -15.54
CA ASN A 208 7.15 6.73 -16.13
C ASN A 208 6.77 7.04 -17.58
N VAL A 209 6.40 6.04 -18.37
CA VAL A 209 5.90 6.24 -19.74
C VAL A 209 4.60 7.04 -19.69
N ALA A 210 3.64 6.65 -18.85
CA ALA A 210 2.35 7.33 -18.75
C ALA A 210 2.51 8.79 -18.28
N VAL A 211 3.33 9.05 -17.25
CA VAL A 211 3.67 10.41 -16.79
C VAL A 211 4.27 11.25 -17.93
N ARG A 212 5.22 10.68 -18.69
CA ARG A 212 5.84 11.38 -19.83
C ARG A 212 4.82 11.70 -20.92
N CYS A 213 3.92 10.77 -21.24
CA CYS A 213 2.88 10.97 -22.25
C CYS A 213 1.87 12.03 -21.81
N ILE A 214 1.42 12.02 -20.54
CA ILE A 214 0.55 13.05 -19.98
C ILE A 214 1.23 14.42 -20.06
N LYS A 215 2.50 14.49 -19.66
CA LYS A 215 3.27 15.74 -19.72
C LYS A 215 3.38 16.25 -21.16
N SER A 216 3.70 15.38 -22.12
CA SER A 216 3.76 15.74 -23.54
C SER A 216 2.41 16.22 -24.05
N LEU A 217 1.31 15.60 -23.64
CA LEU A 217 -0.05 16.00 -24.02
C LEU A 217 -0.38 17.40 -23.48
N ILE A 218 -0.12 17.65 -22.19
CA ILE A 218 -0.33 18.96 -21.56
C ILE A 218 0.51 20.04 -22.28
N CYS A 219 1.78 19.73 -22.60
CA CYS A 219 2.63 20.64 -23.37
C CYS A 219 2.11 20.89 -24.79
N SER A 220 1.52 19.89 -25.45
CA SER A 220 0.96 20.06 -26.80
C SER A 220 -0.23 21.02 -26.83
N TRP A 221 -1.06 21.06 -25.77
CA TRP A 221 -2.14 22.03 -25.66
C TRP A 221 -1.60 23.46 -25.68
N ASN A 222 -0.41 23.68 -25.11
CA ASN A 222 0.25 24.99 -25.13
C ASN A 222 0.66 25.47 -26.52
N GLU A 223 0.98 24.56 -27.43
CA GLU A 223 1.57 24.91 -28.73
C GLU A 223 0.52 24.94 -29.85
N THR A 224 -0.29 23.89 -30.00
CA THR A 224 -1.23 23.78 -31.13
C THR A 224 -2.56 24.44 -30.84
N THR A 225 -3.22 24.08 -29.73
CA THR A 225 -4.57 24.57 -29.41
C THR A 225 -4.59 26.09 -29.25
N PHE A 226 -3.58 26.70 -28.64
CA PHE A 226 -3.55 28.18 -28.46
C PHE A 226 -3.10 28.94 -29.70
N SER A 227 -2.19 28.37 -30.50
CA SER A 227 -1.79 29.02 -31.75
C SER A 227 -2.96 29.05 -32.74
N GLU A 228 -3.77 28.00 -32.79
CA GLU A 228 -4.96 27.91 -33.64
C GLU A 228 -6.08 28.86 -33.19
N VAL A 229 -6.34 28.94 -31.88
CA VAL A 229 -7.34 29.86 -31.31
C VAL A 229 -6.92 31.34 -31.47
N ARG A 230 -5.61 31.63 -31.50
CA ARG A 230 -5.04 32.96 -31.70
C ARG A 230 -4.95 33.40 -33.18
N ALA A 231 -4.95 32.46 -34.14
CA ALA A 231 -4.67 32.73 -35.57
C ALA A 231 -5.87 33.18 -36.44
N ALA A 232 -7.03 33.45 -35.85
CA ALA A 232 -8.23 34.05 -36.47
C ALA A 232 -9.13 33.14 -37.35
N ILE A 233 -10.43 33.49 -37.29
CA ILE A 233 -11.65 32.73 -37.60
C ILE A 233 -11.82 31.49 -36.73
N ILE A 234 -12.34 31.72 -35.51
CA ILE A 234 -12.83 30.66 -34.63
C ILE A 234 -14.00 29.98 -35.34
N ASN A 235 -13.79 28.76 -35.85
CA ASN A 235 -14.88 27.89 -36.25
C ASN A 235 -15.40 27.13 -35.01
N ASP A 236 -16.57 26.48 -35.16
CA ASP A 236 -17.19 25.74 -34.06
C ASP A 236 -16.27 24.62 -33.52
N ASP A 237 -15.50 23.97 -34.39
CA ASP A 237 -14.56 22.90 -34.01
C ASP A 237 -13.45 23.40 -33.07
N HIS A 238 -12.86 24.57 -33.34
CA HIS A 238 -11.84 25.19 -32.48
C HIS A 238 -12.43 25.53 -31.10
N LEU A 239 -13.67 26.04 -31.05
CA LEU A 239 -14.35 26.38 -29.81
C LEU A 239 -14.71 25.12 -29.00
N GLN A 240 -15.21 24.07 -29.65
CA GLN A 240 -15.51 22.79 -29.00
C GLN A 240 -14.23 22.15 -28.45
N ASN A 241 -13.12 22.20 -29.19
CA ASN A 241 -11.83 21.71 -28.71
C ASN A 241 -11.35 22.50 -27.48
N PHE A 242 -11.44 23.83 -27.53
CA PHE A 242 -11.10 24.70 -26.39
C PHE A 242 -11.92 24.38 -25.13
N ILE A 243 -13.24 24.20 -25.28
CA ILE A 243 -14.14 23.82 -24.17
C ILE A 243 -13.74 22.45 -23.60
N ARG A 244 -13.43 21.47 -24.46
CA ARG A 244 -12.99 20.13 -24.03
C ARG A 244 -11.68 20.18 -23.27
N VAL A 245 -10.68 20.92 -23.76
CA VAL A 245 -9.38 21.09 -23.07
C VAL A 245 -9.59 21.76 -21.72
N THR A 246 -10.40 22.82 -21.65
CA THR A 246 -10.68 23.55 -20.40
C THR A 246 -11.32 22.63 -19.36
N ARG A 247 -12.36 21.87 -19.74
CA ARG A 247 -13.01 20.90 -18.85
C ARG A 247 -12.04 19.81 -18.39
N LEU A 248 -11.19 19.31 -19.28
CA LEU A 248 -10.19 18.31 -18.89
C LEU A 248 -9.21 18.89 -17.87
N VAL A 249 -8.69 20.11 -18.07
CA VAL A 249 -7.78 20.77 -17.13
C VAL A 249 -8.42 20.97 -15.76
N GLU A 250 -9.66 21.43 -15.71
CA GLU A 250 -10.42 21.57 -14.46
C GLU A 250 -10.58 20.23 -13.73
N ASN A 251 -10.98 19.18 -14.46
CA ASN A 251 -11.11 17.84 -13.90
C ASN A 251 -9.76 17.29 -13.40
N LEU A 252 -8.68 17.49 -14.16
CA LEU A 252 -7.34 17.06 -13.77
C LEU A 252 -6.87 17.77 -12.48
N LEU A 253 -7.11 19.07 -12.33
CA LEU A 253 -6.75 19.81 -11.13
C LEU A 253 -7.51 19.31 -9.89
N LEU A 254 -8.83 19.14 -10.00
CA LEU A 254 -9.66 18.59 -8.92
C LEU A 254 -9.19 17.19 -8.51
N LEU A 255 -8.89 16.33 -9.48
CA LEU A 255 -8.44 14.97 -9.22
C LEU A 255 -7.01 14.94 -8.66
N PHE A 256 -6.10 15.81 -9.13
CA PHE A 256 -4.74 15.90 -8.58
C PHE A 256 -4.71 16.40 -7.14
N GLU A 257 -5.62 17.30 -6.75
CA GLU A 257 -5.80 17.68 -5.34
C GLU A 257 -6.27 16.51 -4.50
N ARG A 258 -7.17 15.66 -5.04
CA ARG A 258 -7.67 14.49 -4.35
C ARG A 258 -6.62 13.38 -4.16
N TYR A 259 -5.77 13.15 -5.16
CA TYR A 259 -4.84 12.02 -5.17
C TYR A 259 -3.40 12.37 -4.75
N SER A 260 -3.11 13.62 -4.35
CA SER A 260 -1.73 14.07 -4.02
C SER A 260 -0.71 13.67 -5.08
N PHE A 261 -1.13 13.71 -6.35
CA PHE A 261 -0.40 13.15 -7.48
C PHE A 261 0.75 14.08 -7.88
N ALA A 262 1.91 13.48 -8.20
CA ALA A 262 3.15 14.09 -8.72
C ALA A 262 3.13 15.63 -8.83
N SER A 263 3.78 16.31 -7.87
CA SER A 263 3.84 17.78 -7.77
C SER A 263 4.20 18.48 -9.08
N ASP A 264 5.05 17.84 -9.89
CA ASP A 264 5.53 18.35 -11.16
C ASP A 264 4.42 18.36 -12.22
N LEU A 265 3.62 17.29 -12.29
CA LEU A 265 2.46 17.21 -13.19
C LEU A 265 1.39 18.23 -12.81
N ARG A 266 1.13 18.40 -11.51
CA ARG A 266 0.22 19.45 -11.03
C ARG A 266 0.72 20.83 -11.45
N THR A 267 2.01 21.09 -11.33
CA THR A 267 2.61 22.36 -11.76
C THR A 267 2.43 22.59 -13.26
N ASP A 268 2.59 21.54 -14.07
CA ASP A 268 2.39 21.61 -15.52
C ASP A 268 0.91 21.85 -15.90
N VAL A 269 -0.04 21.22 -15.19
CA VAL A 269 -1.48 21.47 -15.40
C VAL A 269 -1.90 22.88 -14.98
N VAL A 270 -1.39 23.39 -13.85
CA VAL A 270 -1.65 24.78 -13.42
C VAL A 270 -1.12 25.79 -14.45
N LYS A 271 0.07 25.54 -15.01
CA LYS A 271 0.60 26.38 -16.11
C LYS A 271 -0.29 26.31 -17.35
N ALA A 272 -0.76 25.13 -17.73
CA ALA A 272 -1.69 24.98 -18.85
C ALA A 272 -3.02 25.72 -18.60
N GLN A 273 -3.53 25.69 -17.36
CA GLN A 273 -4.70 26.47 -16.97
C GLN A 273 -4.49 27.98 -17.13
N GLN A 274 -3.35 28.50 -16.66
CA GLN A 274 -3.04 29.92 -16.82
C GLN A 274 -2.95 30.32 -18.29
N ASN A 275 -2.31 29.48 -19.13
CA ASN A 275 -2.21 29.71 -20.56
C ASN A 275 -3.58 29.67 -21.26
N LEU A 276 -4.50 28.79 -20.82
CA LEU A 276 -5.90 28.75 -21.28
C LEU A 276 -6.61 30.07 -21.00
N VAL A 277 -6.48 30.59 -19.77
CA VAL A 277 -7.12 31.84 -19.33
C VAL A 277 -6.57 33.04 -20.12
N ASP A 278 -5.25 33.12 -20.27
CA ASP A 278 -4.59 34.22 -20.99
C ASP A 278 -4.98 34.21 -22.48
N SER A 279 -5.00 33.03 -23.10
CA SER A 279 -5.37 32.87 -24.51
C SER A 279 -6.85 33.20 -24.75
N ALA A 280 -7.75 32.80 -23.84
CA ALA A 280 -9.16 33.18 -23.91
C ALA A 280 -9.34 34.70 -23.83
N ALA A 281 -8.64 35.35 -22.92
CA ALA A 281 -8.69 36.81 -22.77
C ALA A 281 -8.19 37.53 -24.03
N ASP A 282 -7.13 37.04 -24.66
CA ASP A 282 -6.62 37.58 -25.93
C ASP A 282 -7.65 37.42 -27.06
N CYS A 283 -8.29 36.26 -27.17
CA CYS A 283 -9.32 36.01 -28.19
C CYS A 283 -10.56 36.87 -28.00
N PHE A 284 -11.04 37.05 -26.76
CA PHE A 284 -12.15 37.96 -26.47
C PHE A 284 -11.82 39.41 -26.84
N LYS A 285 -10.60 39.88 -26.53
CA LYS A 285 -10.17 41.22 -26.94
C LYS A 285 -10.15 41.37 -28.46
N ALA A 286 -9.59 40.40 -29.19
CA ALA A 286 -9.54 40.43 -30.64
C ALA A 286 -10.95 40.45 -31.27
N LEU A 287 -11.87 39.65 -30.73
CA LEU A 287 -13.25 39.57 -31.21
C LEU A 287 -14.03 40.86 -30.93
N ILE A 288 -13.83 41.48 -29.76
CA ILE A 288 -14.38 42.80 -29.43
C ILE A 288 -13.85 43.86 -30.42
N SER A 289 -12.53 43.89 -30.67
CA SER A 289 -11.95 44.85 -31.61
C SER A 289 -12.46 44.67 -33.04
N GLU A 290 -12.75 43.44 -33.47
CA GLU A 290 -13.31 43.19 -34.81
C GLU A 290 -14.78 43.63 -34.90
N LEU A 291 -15.58 43.34 -33.87
CA LEU A 291 -16.95 43.84 -33.79
C LEU A 291 -16.98 45.38 -33.79
N GLU A 292 -16.10 46.04 -33.02
CA GLU A 292 -16.00 47.49 -32.99
C GLU A 292 -15.67 48.10 -34.37
N LYS A 293 -14.83 47.44 -35.18
CA LYS A 293 -14.56 47.85 -36.57
C LYS A 293 -15.80 47.70 -37.45
N GLU A 294 -16.50 46.56 -37.37
CA GLU A 294 -17.71 46.33 -38.16
C GLU A 294 -18.82 47.33 -37.80
N PHE A 295 -19.02 47.61 -36.51
CA PHE A 295 -19.97 48.63 -36.04
C PHE A 295 -19.58 50.04 -36.51
N SER A 296 -18.28 50.38 -36.49
CA SER A 296 -17.79 51.67 -36.99
C SER A 296 -17.97 51.82 -38.51
N HIS A 297 -17.91 50.73 -39.27
CA HIS A 297 -18.21 50.74 -40.70
C HIS A 297 -19.72 50.84 -40.97
N ALA A 298 -20.55 50.16 -40.18
CA ALA A 298 -22.00 50.24 -40.31
C ALA A 298 -22.55 51.64 -39.95
N SER A 299 -21.98 52.33 -38.96
CA SER A 299 -22.40 53.68 -38.57
C SER A 299 -22.08 54.73 -39.64
N ASN A 300 -21.00 54.55 -40.41
CA ASN A 300 -20.63 55.44 -41.51
C ASN A 300 -21.54 55.26 -42.74
N PHE A 301 -22.27 54.15 -42.87
CA PHE A 301 -23.24 53.91 -43.94
C PHE A 301 -24.64 54.47 -43.67
N GLN A 302 -24.94 54.90 -42.44
CA GLN A 302 -26.23 55.52 -42.07
C GLN A 302 -26.21 57.06 -42.10
N SER A 303 -25.07 57.67 -42.48
CA SER A 303 -24.89 59.13 -42.52
C SER A 303 -24.89 59.75 -43.93
N ASP A 304 -25.10 58.93 -44.97
CA ASP A 304 -25.42 59.34 -46.35
C ASP A 304 -26.90 59.06 -46.66
#